data_AF-A0A935RB28-F1
#
_entry.id   AF-A0A935RB28-F1
#
_cell.length_a   1.000
_cell.length_b   1.000
_cell.length_c   1.000
_cell.angle_alpha   90.00
_cell.angle_beta   90.00
_cell.angle_gamma   90.00
#
_symmetry.space_group_name_H-M   'P 1'
#
loop_
_entity.id
_entity.type
_entity.pdbx_description
1 polymer ?
#
loop_
_entity_poly.entity_id
_entity_poly.type
_entity_poly.pdbx_seq_one_letter_code
_entity_poly.pdbx_strand_id
1 'polypeptide(L)'
;MFDTLIWRRTLLPQDVFLSLSRHLPGIASWMRREAERVATFACRRVLRREPTLRDIYCLLPMSQAGEIAAEQRVCVANPHCHSAIQSLSRLGVRIAAISDMYLDAQEIRTLLDACGYPEMPIYSSATESCTKGDNGALFSAIWKRLGVRPSEVFHVGDNAHSDIAMANRLGAGTCHVSTPRATLFDACPSVPRARSAAETLFWGELAIRLHLHLADNRETAASYGNAIQMLVQQRGTISQLSVDEAWREIQYCAEAVGDAEAGTRRAT
;
A
#
# COMPACT_ATOMS: atom_id res chain seq x y z
N MET A 1 -1.57 0.92 8.06
CA MET A 1 -2.43 2.01 7.52
C MET A 1 -2.30 2.06 6.01
N PHE A 2 -1.15 2.46 5.46
CA PHE A 2 -0.83 2.20 4.06
C PHE A 2 -0.80 0.70 3.77
N ASP A 3 -1.11 0.35 2.53
CA ASP A 3 -1.22 -1.01 1.98
C ASP A 3 -2.21 -1.94 2.73
N THR A 4 -2.89 -1.42 3.76
CA THR A 4 -3.91 -2.10 4.57
C THR A 4 -5.26 -1.37 4.46
N LEU A 5 -5.36 -0.17 5.04
CA LEU A 5 -6.57 0.66 5.02
C LEU A 5 -6.65 1.45 3.72
N ILE A 6 -5.53 2.04 3.30
CA ILE A 6 -5.48 2.77 2.03
C ILE A 6 -4.49 2.10 1.10
N TRP A 7 -4.85 2.03 -0.17
CA TRP A 7 -3.97 1.63 -1.25
C TRP A 7 -3.52 2.85 -2.03
N ARG A 8 -2.42 2.71 -2.75
CA ARG A 8 -1.99 3.71 -3.74
C ARG A 8 -2.29 3.21 -5.13
N ARG A 9 -2.71 4.11 -6.00
CA ARG A 9 -2.84 3.89 -7.44
C ARG A 9 -1.49 3.83 -8.15
N THR A 10 -0.39 4.17 -7.49
CA THR A 10 0.97 3.93 -7.97
C THR A 10 1.40 2.51 -7.65
N LEU A 11 2.12 1.84 -8.57
CA LEU A 11 2.56 0.46 -8.36
C LEU A 11 3.49 0.31 -7.15
N LEU A 12 4.47 1.21 -7.01
CA LEU A 12 5.40 1.23 -5.86
C LEU A 12 5.14 2.48 -5.01
N PRO A 13 5.27 2.40 -3.67
CA PRO A 13 5.06 3.56 -2.79
C PRO A 13 5.92 4.77 -3.17
N GLN A 14 7.20 4.57 -3.47
CA GLN A 14 8.13 5.64 -3.84
C GLN A 14 7.82 6.32 -5.19
N ASP A 15 6.97 5.71 -6.02
CA ASP A 15 6.66 6.26 -7.33
C ASP A 15 5.74 7.49 -7.23
N VAL A 16 5.08 7.70 -6.07
CA VAL A 16 4.36 8.94 -5.78
C VAL A 16 5.26 10.17 -5.97
N PHE A 17 6.57 10.03 -5.71
CA PHE A 17 7.53 11.12 -5.82
C PHE A 17 7.80 11.56 -7.26
N LEU A 18 7.47 10.73 -8.26
CA LEU A 18 7.54 11.13 -9.67
C LEU A 18 6.56 12.27 -9.98
N SER A 19 5.54 12.48 -9.16
CA SER A 19 4.57 13.56 -9.33
C SER A 19 4.97 14.88 -8.64
N LEU A 20 6.08 14.92 -7.91
CA LEU A 20 6.53 16.12 -7.17
C LEU A 20 7.02 17.24 -8.09
N SER A 21 7.49 16.91 -9.30
CA SER A 21 7.96 17.88 -10.29
C SER A 21 7.43 17.54 -11.67
N ARG A 22 6.82 18.53 -12.34
CA ARG A 22 6.37 18.41 -13.73
C ARG A 22 7.53 18.38 -14.72
N HIS A 23 8.60 19.11 -14.42
CA HIS A 23 9.71 19.33 -15.36
C HIS A 23 10.82 18.29 -15.21
N LEU A 24 11.10 17.87 -13.96
CA LEU A 24 12.21 16.99 -13.62
C LEU A 24 11.75 15.88 -12.64
N PRO A 25 10.78 15.03 -13.03
CA PRO A 25 10.17 14.04 -12.13
C PRO A 25 11.17 13.04 -11.56
N GLY A 26 12.09 12.53 -12.40
CA GLY A 26 13.11 11.58 -11.98
C GLY A 26 14.12 12.17 -10.98
N ILE A 27 14.54 13.42 -11.20
CA ILE A 27 15.46 14.13 -10.30
C ILE A 27 14.77 14.43 -8.97
N ALA A 28 13.53 14.94 -9.00
CA ALA A 28 12.76 15.22 -7.79
C ALA A 28 12.52 13.96 -6.95
N SER A 29 12.12 12.86 -7.61
CA SER A 29 11.96 11.55 -6.95
C SER A 29 13.26 11.05 -6.33
N TRP A 30 14.38 11.15 -7.06
CA TRP A 30 15.69 10.77 -6.55
C TRP A 30 16.11 11.62 -5.34
N MET A 31 16.05 12.95 -5.45
CA MET A 31 16.38 13.88 -4.36
C MET A 31 15.54 13.58 -3.12
N ARG A 32 14.23 13.36 -3.30
CA ARG A 32 13.31 13.08 -2.19
C ARG A 32 13.65 11.77 -1.47
N ARG A 33 13.99 10.72 -2.21
CA ARG A 33 14.41 9.42 -1.62
C ARG A 33 15.74 9.54 -0.90
N GLU A 34 16.67 10.33 -1.43
CA GLU A 34 17.96 10.55 -0.81
C GLU A 34 17.85 11.38 0.47
N ALA A 35 17.01 12.41 0.48
CA ALA A 35 16.69 13.17 1.67
C ALA A 35 16.09 12.27 2.77
N GLU A 36 15.20 11.34 2.42
CA GLU A 36 14.66 10.36 3.38
C GLU A 36 15.74 9.50 4.00
N ARG A 37 16.66 8.99 3.18
CA ARG A 37 17.77 8.16 3.62
C ARG A 37 18.65 8.91 4.62
N VAL A 38 18.99 10.17 4.31
CA VAL A 38 19.82 11.03 5.16
C VAL A 38 19.08 11.39 6.46
N ALA A 39 17.82 11.82 6.37
CA ALA A 39 17.00 12.16 7.52
C ALA A 39 16.79 10.95 8.45
N THR A 40 16.47 9.78 7.89
CA THR A 40 16.32 8.53 8.65
C THR A 40 17.61 8.18 9.39
N PHE A 41 18.76 8.28 8.71
CA PHE A 41 20.05 8.04 9.33
C PHE A 41 20.30 9.01 10.49
N ALA A 42 20.14 10.31 10.27
CA ALA A 42 20.36 11.33 11.29
C ALA A 42 19.41 11.16 12.48
N CYS A 43 18.11 10.99 12.23
CA CYS A 43 17.09 10.84 13.27
C CYS A 43 17.34 9.59 14.11
N ARG A 44 17.56 8.43 13.49
CA ARG A 44 17.72 7.16 14.24
C ARG A 44 19.07 7.05 14.93
N ARG A 45 20.17 7.47 14.28
CA ARG A 45 21.54 7.29 14.83
C ARG A 45 21.96 8.41 15.76
N VAL A 46 21.58 9.65 15.46
CA VAL A 46 22.01 10.84 16.22
C VAL A 46 20.91 11.27 17.19
N LEU A 47 19.69 11.51 16.69
CA LEU A 47 18.61 12.07 17.51
C LEU A 47 17.82 11.02 18.30
N ARG A 48 18.06 9.73 18.06
CA ARG A 48 17.40 8.59 18.73
C ARG A 48 15.86 8.63 18.66
N ARG A 49 15.34 9.05 17.50
CA ARG A 49 13.90 9.05 17.20
C ARG A 49 13.64 8.68 15.74
N GLU A 50 12.38 8.45 15.41
CA GLU A 50 11.95 8.25 14.03
C GLU A 50 11.92 9.59 13.26
N PRO A 51 12.20 9.56 11.94
CA PRO A 51 12.13 10.75 11.10
C PRO A 51 10.68 11.20 10.90
N THR A 52 10.49 12.50 10.79
CA THR A 52 9.22 13.13 10.39
C THR A 52 9.30 13.62 8.95
N LEU A 53 8.16 13.89 8.32
CA LEU A 53 8.12 14.51 6.98
C LEU A 53 8.91 15.82 6.96
N ARG A 54 8.81 16.62 8.03
CA ARG A 54 9.56 17.87 8.18
C ARG A 54 11.07 17.65 8.15
N ASP A 55 11.58 16.64 8.85
CA ASP A 55 13.03 16.33 8.86
C ASP A 55 13.55 16.04 7.44
N ILE A 56 12.73 15.35 6.63
CA ILE A 56 13.06 15.03 5.25
C ILE A 56 13.04 16.30 4.39
N TYR A 57 11.99 17.10 4.51
CA TYR A 57 11.81 18.30 3.69
C TYR A 57 12.72 19.47 4.07
N CYS A 58 13.28 19.49 5.28
CA CYS A 58 14.36 20.42 5.63
C CYS A 58 15.62 20.25 4.77
N LEU A 59 15.79 19.11 4.09
CA LEU A 59 16.92 18.83 3.20
C LEU A 59 16.62 19.12 1.73
N LEU A 60 15.41 19.59 1.41
CA LEU A 60 14.93 19.74 0.03
C LEU A 60 14.51 21.19 -0.25
N PRO A 61 14.65 21.67 -1.50
CA PRO A 61 14.14 22.97 -1.92
C PRO A 61 12.63 22.94 -2.23
N MET A 62 11.92 21.88 -1.84
CA MET A 62 10.51 21.64 -2.15
C MET A 62 9.67 21.75 -0.88
N SER A 63 8.35 21.92 -1.02
CA SER A 63 7.42 21.93 0.12
C SER A 63 6.86 20.54 0.41
N GLN A 64 6.75 20.20 1.69
CA GLN A 64 6.10 18.96 2.15
C GLN A 64 4.61 18.90 1.75
N ALA A 65 3.96 20.05 1.59
CA ALA A 65 2.56 20.12 1.12
C ALA A 65 2.39 19.50 -0.28
N GLY A 66 3.44 19.54 -1.11
CA GLY A 66 3.44 18.92 -2.43
C GLY A 66 3.34 17.39 -2.36
N GLU A 67 4.00 16.76 -1.38
CA GLU A 67 3.90 15.32 -1.15
C GLU A 67 2.58 14.91 -0.53
N ILE A 68 2.09 15.63 0.47
CA ILE A 68 0.76 15.36 1.05
C ILE A 68 -0.31 15.41 -0.05
N ALA A 69 -0.27 16.45 -0.91
CA ALA A 69 -1.19 16.56 -2.03
C ALA A 69 -0.99 15.45 -3.09
N ALA A 70 0.24 14.96 -3.28
CA ALA A 70 0.52 13.83 -4.17
C ALA A 70 -0.05 12.53 -3.62
N GLU A 71 0.17 12.25 -2.33
CA GLU A 71 -0.40 11.10 -1.63
C GLU A 71 -1.93 11.13 -1.70
N GLN A 72 -2.56 12.26 -1.37
CA GLN A 72 -4.02 12.42 -1.48
C GLN A 72 -4.58 12.08 -2.87
N ARG A 73 -3.87 12.44 -3.96
CA ARG A 73 -4.33 12.17 -5.33
C ARG A 73 -4.29 10.70 -5.71
N VAL A 74 -3.37 9.94 -5.11
CA VAL A 74 -3.14 8.53 -5.49
C VAL A 74 -3.69 7.55 -4.46
N CYS A 75 -3.95 7.99 -3.24
CA CYS A 75 -4.53 7.16 -2.20
C CYS A 75 -6.02 6.89 -2.48
N VAL A 76 -6.41 5.63 -2.34
CA VAL A 76 -7.79 5.16 -2.42
C VAL A 76 -8.09 4.25 -1.24
N ALA A 77 -9.35 4.23 -0.79
CA ALA A 77 -9.77 3.34 0.28
C ALA A 77 -9.68 1.87 -0.14
N ASN A 78 -9.23 1.01 0.77
CA ASN A 78 -9.48 -0.42 0.66
C ASN A 78 -10.97 -0.66 1.00
N PRO A 79 -11.81 -1.05 0.03
CA PRO A 79 -13.25 -1.17 0.23
C PRO A 79 -13.60 -2.24 1.28
N HIS A 80 -12.81 -3.32 1.39
CA HIS A 80 -13.04 -4.36 2.39
C HIS A 80 -12.79 -3.83 3.81
N CYS A 81 -11.68 -3.11 4.03
CA CYS A 81 -11.39 -2.49 5.33
C CYS A 81 -12.38 -1.37 5.65
N HIS A 82 -12.81 -0.59 4.66
CA HIS A 82 -13.81 0.46 4.85
C HIS A 82 -15.14 -0.10 5.35
N SER A 83 -15.66 -1.14 4.68
CA SER A 83 -16.87 -1.85 5.10
C SER A 83 -16.75 -2.51 6.48
N ALA A 84 -15.60 -3.14 6.75
CA ALA A 84 -15.33 -3.77 8.04
C ALA A 84 -15.31 -2.74 9.19
N ILE A 85 -14.62 -1.60 9.00
CA ILE A 85 -14.55 -0.53 10.01
C ILE A 85 -15.94 0.05 10.29
N GLN A 86 -16.76 0.28 9.26
CA GLN A 86 -18.13 0.75 9.46
C GLN A 86 -18.95 -0.24 10.30
N SER A 87 -18.85 -1.53 9.99
CA SER A 87 -19.58 -2.58 10.70
C SER A 87 -19.12 -2.72 12.15
N LEU A 88 -17.81 -2.73 12.39
CA LEU A 88 -17.21 -2.81 13.72
C LEU A 88 -17.52 -1.57 14.58
N SER A 89 -17.54 -0.38 13.97
CA SER A 89 -17.90 0.86 14.66
C SER A 89 -19.34 0.83 15.16
N ARG A 90 -20.29 0.29 14.37
CA ARG A 90 -21.69 0.12 14.78
C ARG A 90 -21.86 -0.87 15.95
N LEU A 91 -20.93 -1.81 16.09
CA LEU A 91 -20.88 -2.76 17.20
C LEU A 91 -20.17 -2.20 18.44
N GLY A 92 -19.73 -0.94 18.42
CA GLY A 92 -19.03 -0.30 19.53
C GLY A 92 -17.59 -0.78 19.72
N VAL A 93 -16.99 -1.44 18.71
CA VAL A 93 -15.59 -1.84 18.76
C VAL A 93 -14.70 -0.60 18.65
N ARG A 94 -13.71 -0.48 19.55
CA ARG A 94 -12.70 0.57 19.50
C ARG A 94 -11.70 0.26 18.38
N ILE A 95 -11.53 1.18 17.45
CA ILE A 95 -10.66 1.05 16.28
C ILE A 95 -9.61 2.16 16.32
N ALA A 96 -8.36 1.85 15.97
CA ALA A 96 -7.30 2.83 15.82
C ALA A 96 -6.43 2.49 14.61
N ALA A 97 -5.91 3.50 13.93
CA ALA A 97 -4.95 3.34 12.85
C ALA A 97 -3.53 3.44 13.39
N ILE A 98 -2.69 2.45 13.06
CA ILE A 98 -1.26 2.44 13.41
C ILE A 98 -0.44 2.41 12.12
N SER A 99 0.51 3.34 11.99
CA SER A 99 1.38 3.47 10.82
C SER A 99 2.85 3.56 11.22
N ASP A 100 3.73 2.89 10.47
CA ASP A 100 5.16 3.06 10.62
C ASP A 100 5.68 3.89 9.45
N MET A 101 5.51 5.20 9.54
CA MET A 101 5.78 6.14 8.47
C MET A 101 6.22 7.48 9.05
N TYR A 102 6.96 8.24 8.22
CA TYR A 102 7.39 9.59 8.51
C TYR A 102 6.24 10.62 8.57
N LEU A 103 5.02 10.26 8.17
CA LEU A 103 3.85 11.13 8.31
C LEU A 103 3.36 11.13 9.75
N ASP A 104 3.03 12.32 10.27
CA ASP A 104 2.43 12.45 11.59
C ASP A 104 0.93 12.08 11.60
N ALA A 105 0.34 12.05 12.79
CA ALA A 105 -1.07 11.69 12.94
C ALA A 105 -2.04 12.63 12.18
N GLN A 106 -1.71 13.92 12.05
CA GLN A 106 -2.56 14.90 11.38
C GLN A 106 -2.47 14.77 9.85
N GLU A 107 -1.27 14.51 9.33
CA GLU A 107 -1.05 14.23 7.91
C GLU A 107 -1.76 12.93 7.51
N ILE A 108 -1.63 11.88 8.31
CA ILE A 108 -2.35 10.61 8.11
C ILE A 108 -3.86 10.81 8.19
N ARG A 109 -4.34 11.62 9.15
CA ARG A 109 -5.77 11.93 9.28
C ARG A 109 -6.33 12.52 7.99
N THR A 110 -5.59 13.46 7.39
CA THR A 110 -5.97 14.12 6.15
C THR A 110 -6.12 13.11 4.99
N LEU A 111 -5.29 12.07 4.94
CA LEU A 111 -5.39 11.01 3.93
C LEU A 111 -6.59 10.08 4.17
N LEU A 112 -6.83 9.70 5.43
CA LEU A 112 -7.98 8.86 5.81
C LEU A 112 -9.31 9.56 5.53
N ASP A 113 -9.40 10.87 5.81
CA ASP A 113 -10.58 11.69 5.49
C ASP A 113 -10.84 11.76 3.99
N ALA A 114 -9.80 11.98 3.18
CA ALA A 114 -9.92 11.98 1.73
C ALA A 114 -10.38 10.62 1.17
N CYS A 115 -10.08 9.52 1.87
CA CYS A 115 -10.54 8.18 1.57
C CYS A 115 -11.90 7.82 2.22
N GLY A 116 -12.54 8.76 2.92
CA GLY A 116 -13.88 8.57 3.50
C GLY A 116 -13.93 7.65 4.72
N TYR A 117 -12.82 7.44 5.42
CA TYR A 117 -12.82 6.71 6.70
C TYR A 117 -13.46 7.55 7.82
N PRO A 118 -14.18 6.93 8.76
CA PRO A 118 -14.66 7.63 9.94
C PRO A 118 -13.50 8.08 10.83
N GLU A 119 -13.78 9.02 11.72
CA GLU A 119 -12.84 9.46 12.74
C GLU A 119 -12.40 8.29 13.64
N MET A 120 -11.08 8.15 13.81
CA MET A 120 -10.48 7.18 14.70
C MET A 120 -9.14 7.72 15.25
N PRO A 121 -8.69 7.26 16.43
CA PRO A 121 -7.33 7.52 16.90
C PRO A 121 -6.29 7.05 15.89
N ILE A 122 -5.25 7.87 15.69
CA ILE A 122 -4.16 7.60 14.75
C ILE A 122 -2.84 7.68 15.52
N TYR A 123 -1.98 6.69 15.30
CA TYR A 123 -0.65 6.62 15.87
C TYR A 123 0.36 6.34 14.78
N SER A 124 1.43 7.14 14.74
CA SER A 124 2.51 6.94 13.78
C SER A 124 3.86 6.87 14.47
N SER A 125 4.80 6.19 13.84
CA SER A 125 6.16 6.10 14.34
C SER A 125 6.84 7.47 14.37
N ALA A 126 6.54 8.36 13.43
CA ALA A 126 6.96 9.77 13.48
C ALA A 126 6.48 10.50 14.75
N THR A 127 5.24 10.29 15.17
CA THR A 127 4.68 10.94 16.37
C THR A 127 5.15 10.27 17.67
N GLU A 128 5.22 8.95 17.69
CA GLU A 128 5.53 8.16 18.90
C GLU A 128 7.03 7.87 19.08
N SER A 129 7.86 8.23 18.10
CA SER A 129 9.32 7.98 18.07
C SER A 129 9.72 6.52 18.29
N CYS A 130 8.88 5.58 17.85
CA CYS A 130 9.15 4.14 17.90
C CYS A 130 8.48 3.40 16.73
N THR A 131 9.07 2.28 16.32
CA THR A 131 8.66 1.46 15.16
C THR A 131 7.91 0.19 15.59
N LYS A 132 7.11 -0.37 14.67
CA LYS A 132 6.54 -1.72 14.81
C LYS A 132 7.60 -2.81 14.60
N GLY A 133 8.51 -2.59 13.65
CA GLY A 133 9.32 -3.65 13.01
C GLY A 133 10.44 -4.23 13.86
N ASP A 134 11.03 -3.47 14.78
CA ASP A 134 12.21 -3.95 15.52
C ASP A 134 11.83 -4.94 16.62
N ASN A 135 10.90 -4.54 17.50
CA ASN A 135 10.46 -5.33 18.66
C ASN A 135 9.00 -5.07 19.05
N GLY A 136 8.22 -4.42 18.17
CA GLY A 136 6.85 -4.02 18.47
C GLY A 136 6.72 -2.88 19.49
N ALA A 137 7.76 -2.05 19.69
CA ALA A 137 7.75 -0.94 20.64
C ALA A 137 6.55 0.02 20.42
N LEU A 138 6.20 0.31 19.17
CA LEU A 138 5.05 1.15 18.85
C LEU A 138 3.74 0.58 19.41
N PHE A 139 3.51 -0.73 19.23
CA PHE A 139 2.34 -1.40 19.80
C PHE A 139 2.31 -1.32 21.31
N SER A 140 3.44 -1.65 21.95
CA SER A 140 3.54 -1.66 23.41
C SER A 140 3.31 -0.27 24.01
N ALA A 141 3.86 0.79 23.39
CA ALA A 141 3.64 2.17 23.81
C ALA A 141 2.16 2.56 23.72
N ILE A 142 1.52 2.26 22.58
CA ILE A 142 0.11 2.59 22.34
C ILE A 142 -0.81 1.81 23.28
N TRP A 143 -0.64 0.50 23.38
CA TRP A 143 -1.50 -0.36 24.20
C TRP A 143 -1.40 -0.02 25.68
N LYS A 144 -0.19 0.28 26.17
CA LYS A 144 0.01 0.78 27.53
C LYS A 144 -0.70 2.11 27.76
N ARG A 145 -0.59 3.06 26.82
CA ARG A 145 -1.29 4.36 26.90
C ARG A 145 -2.81 4.20 26.89
N LEU A 146 -3.32 3.22 26.15
CA LEU A 146 -4.76 2.92 26.05
C LEU A 146 -5.28 2.01 27.18
N GLY A 147 -4.40 1.48 28.03
CA GLY A 147 -4.77 0.55 29.09
C GLY A 147 -5.36 -0.77 28.58
N VAL A 148 -4.96 -1.23 27.38
CA VAL A 148 -5.45 -2.49 26.79
C VAL A 148 -4.40 -3.58 26.90
N ARG A 149 -4.83 -4.81 27.20
CA ARG A 149 -3.93 -5.96 27.18
C ARG A 149 -3.75 -6.42 25.74
N PRO A 150 -2.55 -6.93 25.36
CA PRO A 150 -2.33 -7.47 24.03
C PRO A 150 -3.39 -8.51 23.61
N SER A 151 -3.81 -9.38 24.53
CA SER A 151 -4.84 -10.40 24.28
C SER A 151 -6.23 -9.86 23.94
N GLU A 152 -6.47 -8.57 24.17
CA GLU A 152 -7.72 -7.86 23.83
C GLU A 152 -7.60 -7.10 22.50
N VAL A 153 -6.43 -7.15 21.86
CA VAL A 153 -6.14 -6.47 20.61
C VAL A 153 -6.17 -7.47 19.46
N PHE A 154 -6.83 -7.06 18.37
CA PHE A 154 -6.76 -7.74 17.09
C PHE A 154 -6.18 -6.77 16.05
N HIS A 155 -4.98 -7.06 15.56
CA HIS A 155 -4.27 -6.20 14.61
C HIS A 155 -4.45 -6.70 13.18
N VAL A 156 -4.70 -5.80 12.24
CA VAL A 156 -4.82 -6.10 10.80
C VAL A 156 -3.76 -5.30 10.06
N GLY A 157 -2.97 -5.97 9.23
CA GLY A 157 -1.92 -5.31 8.46
C GLY A 157 -1.37 -6.16 7.32
N ASP A 158 -0.67 -5.52 6.40
CA ASP A 158 -0.11 -6.15 5.20
C ASP A 158 1.32 -6.67 5.40
N ASN A 159 2.05 -6.13 6.38
CA ASN A 159 3.44 -6.54 6.57
C ASN A 159 3.53 -7.77 7.49
N ALA A 160 3.86 -8.92 6.91
CA ALA A 160 4.02 -10.18 7.64
C ALA A 160 4.98 -10.09 8.85
N HIS A 161 6.02 -9.26 8.78
CA HIS A 161 6.95 -9.08 9.89
C HIS A 161 6.44 -8.04 10.89
N SER A 162 6.32 -6.78 10.47
CA SER A 162 6.06 -5.66 11.38
C SER A 162 4.62 -5.61 11.89
N ASP A 163 3.63 -6.02 11.10
CA ASP A 163 2.24 -6.02 11.53
C ASP A 163 1.84 -7.34 12.19
N ILE A 164 2.28 -8.47 11.63
CA ILE A 164 1.79 -9.77 12.07
C ILE A 164 2.73 -10.38 13.10
N ALA A 165 3.98 -10.71 12.73
CA ALA A 165 4.90 -11.38 13.64
C ALA A 165 5.16 -10.55 14.91
N MET A 166 5.35 -9.23 14.79
CA MET A 166 5.62 -8.38 15.95
C MET A 166 4.40 -8.19 16.88
N ALA A 167 3.20 -7.99 16.34
CA ALA A 167 2.00 -7.88 17.17
C ALA A 167 1.65 -9.21 17.85
N ASN A 168 1.75 -10.32 17.10
CA ASN A 168 1.50 -11.66 17.61
C ASN A 168 2.49 -12.04 18.73
N ARG A 169 3.78 -11.72 18.55
CA ARG A 169 4.81 -11.92 19.58
C ARG A 169 4.48 -11.23 20.91
N LEU A 170 3.79 -10.10 20.87
CA LEU A 170 3.36 -9.37 22.07
C LEU A 170 2.05 -9.92 22.67
N GLY A 171 1.39 -10.89 22.01
CA GLY A 171 0.18 -11.55 22.49
C GLY A 171 -1.13 -11.07 21.86
N ALA A 172 -1.09 -10.29 20.78
CA ALA A 172 -2.28 -9.86 20.06
C ALA A 172 -2.75 -10.90 19.02
N GLY A 173 -4.06 -10.92 18.78
CA GLY A 173 -4.61 -11.57 17.59
C GLY A 173 -4.19 -10.80 16.34
N THR A 174 -4.00 -11.49 15.22
CA THR A 174 -3.50 -10.86 13.99
C THR A 174 -4.18 -11.42 12.74
N CYS A 175 -4.43 -10.55 11.76
CA CYS A 175 -4.87 -10.94 10.42
C CYS A 175 -3.99 -10.26 9.37
N HIS A 176 -3.34 -11.09 8.54
CA HIS A 176 -2.60 -10.61 7.39
C HIS A 176 -3.55 -10.33 6.23
N VAL A 177 -3.43 -9.16 5.61
CA VAL A 177 -4.13 -8.84 4.37
C VAL A 177 -3.14 -8.75 3.22
N SER A 178 -3.47 -9.33 2.06
CA SER A 178 -2.67 -9.16 0.86
C SER A 178 -2.84 -7.74 0.30
N THR A 179 -1.88 -7.32 -0.53
CA THR A 179 -1.89 -6.00 -1.15
C THR A 179 -2.17 -6.14 -2.65
N PRO A 180 -2.75 -5.12 -3.30
CA PRO A 180 -2.88 -5.10 -4.75
C PRO A 180 -1.56 -5.37 -5.48
N ARG A 181 -0.50 -4.73 -5.00
CA ARG A 181 0.87 -4.89 -5.51
C ARG A 181 1.36 -6.32 -5.41
N ALA A 182 1.20 -6.96 -4.26
CA ALA A 182 1.60 -8.36 -4.08
C ALA A 182 0.84 -9.27 -5.05
N THR A 183 -0.49 -9.09 -5.15
CA THR A 183 -1.31 -9.86 -6.10
C THR A 183 -0.84 -9.72 -7.54
N LEU A 184 -0.51 -8.50 -7.99
CA LEU A 184 0.00 -8.31 -9.34
C LEU A 184 1.37 -8.96 -9.55
N PHE A 185 2.30 -8.85 -8.60
CA PHE A 185 3.62 -9.46 -8.73
C PHE A 185 3.59 -10.98 -8.64
N ASP A 186 2.70 -11.55 -7.82
CA ASP A 186 2.50 -12.99 -7.76
C ASP A 186 1.94 -13.53 -9.08
N ALA A 187 1.01 -12.78 -9.70
CA ALA A 187 0.41 -13.14 -10.98
C ALA A 187 1.35 -12.91 -12.18
N CYS A 188 2.14 -11.83 -12.15
CA CYS A 188 3.07 -11.47 -13.23
C CYS A 188 4.37 -10.89 -12.64
N PRO A 189 5.37 -11.74 -12.33
CA PRO A 189 6.65 -11.29 -11.76
C PRO A 189 7.46 -10.40 -12.73
N SER A 190 7.17 -10.46 -14.02
CA SER A 190 7.86 -9.72 -15.08
C SER A 190 7.29 -8.32 -15.36
N VAL A 191 6.39 -7.80 -14.51
CA VAL A 191 5.88 -6.43 -14.66
C VAL A 191 7.05 -5.45 -14.74
N PRO A 192 7.15 -4.64 -15.81
CA PRO A 192 8.27 -3.74 -16.00
C PRO A 192 8.26 -2.64 -14.93
N ARG A 193 9.45 -2.21 -14.53
CA ARG A 193 9.59 -1.03 -13.68
C ARG A 193 9.07 0.20 -14.44
N ALA A 194 8.11 0.90 -13.84
CA ALA A 194 7.57 2.14 -14.38
C ALA A 194 8.68 3.20 -14.56
N ARG A 195 8.66 3.87 -15.71
CA ARG A 195 9.61 4.94 -16.08
C ARG A 195 8.99 6.33 -15.98
N SER A 196 7.68 6.41 -15.78
CA SER A 196 6.93 7.65 -15.69
C SER A 196 5.81 7.56 -14.64
N ALA A 197 5.31 8.73 -14.22
CA ALA A 197 4.14 8.81 -13.34
C ALA A 197 2.89 8.18 -13.99
N ALA A 198 2.74 8.27 -15.31
CA ALA A 198 1.61 7.65 -16.02
C ALA A 198 1.69 6.12 -15.98
N GLU A 199 2.88 5.55 -16.22
CA GLU A 199 3.06 4.09 -16.20
C GLU A 199 2.85 3.48 -14.82
N THR A 200 3.37 4.11 -13.75
CA THR A 200 3.17 3.60 -12.39
C THR A 200 1.70 3.67 -11.97
N LEU A 201 0.98 4.70 -12.42
CA LEU A 201 -0.46 4.84 -12.18
C LEU A 201 -1.26 3.78 -12.93
N PHE A 202 -0.91 3.50 -14.18
CA PHE A 202 -1.51 2.41 -14.95
C PHE A 202 -1.36 1.08 -14.22
N TRP A 203 -0.13 0.74 -13.81
CA TRP A 203 0.14 -0.55 -13.17
C TRP A 203 -0.48 -0.66 -11.78
N GLY A 204 -0.49 0.39 -10.97
CA GLY A 204 -1.11 0.36 -9.65
C GLY A 204 -2.64 0.30 -9.73
N GLU A 205 -3.27 1.00 -10.67
CA GLU A 205 -4.70 0.86 -10.94
C GLU A 205 -5.05 -0.56 -11.41
N LEU A 206 -4.26 -1.12 -12.34
CA LEU A 206 -4.45 -2.49 -12.80
C LEU A 206 -4.29 -3.50 -11.66
N ALA A 207 -3.32 -3.28 -10.77
CA ALA A 207 -3.10 -4.10 -9.59
C ALA A 207 -4.33 -4.09 -8.65
N ILE A 208 -4.92 -2.91 -8.41
CA ILE A 208 -6.14 -2.77 -7.59
C ILE A 208 -7.30 -3.52 -8.22
N ARG A 209 -7.52 -3.37 -9.53
CA ARG A 209 -8.61 -4.08 -10.24
C ARG A 209 -8.43 -5.59 -10.18
N LEU A 210 -7.22 -6.07 -10.45
CA LEU A 210 -6.91 -7.50 -10.36
C LEU A 210 -7.16 -8.03 -8.95
N HIS A 211 -6.69 -7.30 -7.94
CA HIS A 211 -6.84 -7.70 -6.54
C HIS A 211 -8.30 -7.82 -6.09
N LEU A 212 -9.12 -6.83 -6.44
CA LEU A 212 -10.56 -6.87 -6.17
C LEU A 212 -11.24 -8.01 -6.93
N HIS A 213 -10.91 -8.19 -8.22
CA HIS A 213 -11.49 -9.24 -9.03
C HIS A 213 -11.18 -10.64 -8.47
N LEU A 214 -9.94 -10.89 -8.06
CA LEU A 214 -9.53 -12.19 -7.52
C LEU A 214 -10.02 -12.45 -6.09
N ALA A 215 -10.30 -11.39 -5.31
CA ALA A 215 -10.96 -11.53 -4.02
C ALA A 215 -12.37 -12.15 -4.18
N ASP A 216 -13.06 -11.78 -5.26
CA ASP A 216 -14.40 -12.28 -5.61
C ASP A 216 -14.36 -13.58 -6.43
N ASN A 217 -13.25 -13.89 -7.10
CA ASN A 217 -13.14 -14.99 -8.08
C ASN A 217 -11.85 -15.82 -7.89
N ARG A 218 -11.79 -16.62 -6.81
CA ARG A 218 -10.55 -17.32 -6.39
C ARG A 218 -9.99 -18.37 -7.37
N GLU A 219 -10.79 -18.86 -8.32
CA GLU A 219 -10.40 -19.96 -9.21
C GLU A 219 -9.58 -19.53 -10.44
N THR A 220 -9.34 -18.23 -10.67
CA THR A 220 -8.84 -17.72 -11.96
C THR A 220 -7.49 -17.00 -11.91
N ALA A 221 -6.83 -16.90 -10.75
CA ALA A 221 -5.62 -16.08 -10.57
C ALA A 221 -4.49 -16.42 -11.56
N ALA A 222 -4.26 -17.70 -11.84
CA ALA A 222 -3.23 -18.15 -12.79
C ALA A 222 -3.54 -17.70 -14.23
N SER A 223 -4.80 -17.83 -14.67
CA SER A 223 -5.22 -17.45 -16.02
C SER A 223 -5.05 -15.94 -16.26
N TYR A 224 -5.40 -15.12 -15.26
CA TYR A 224 -5.20 -13.66 -15.34
C TYR A 224 -3.71 -13.29 -15.33
N GLY A 225 -2.89 -13.96 -14.53
CA GLY A 225 -1.42 -13.78 -14.55
C GLY A 225 -0.82 -14.08 -15.92
N ASN A 226 -1.17 -15.23 -16.50
CA ASN A 226 -0.73 -15.64 -17.84
C ASN A 226 -1.17 -14.65 -18.92
N ALA A 227 -2.43 -14.18 -18.86
CA ALA A 227 -2.95 -13.18 -19.79
C ALA A 227 -2.16 -11.85 -19.72
N ILE A 228 -1.90 -11.34 -18.51
CA ILE A 228 -1.10 -10.13 -18.32
C ILE A 228 0.31 -10.33 -18.88
N GLN A 229 0.96 -11.45 -18.55
CA GLN A 229 2.31 -11.75 -19.00
C GLN A 229 2.40 -11.83 -20.54
N MET A 230 1.45 -12.49 -21.18
CA MET A 230 1.36 -12.58 -22.64
C MET A 230 1.23 -11.19 -23.27
N LEU A 231 0.32 -10.35 -22.77
CA LEU A 231 0.09 -9.01 -23.31
C LEU A 231 1.32 -8.09 -23.14
N VAL A 232 2.04 -8.21 -22.02
CA VAL A 232 3.31 -7.50 -21.80
C VAL A 232 4.35 -7.90 -22.85
N GLN A 233 4.46 -9.18 -23.19
CA GLN A 233 5.44 -9.68 -24.17
C GLN A 233 5.07 -9.33 -25.62
N GLN A 234 3.78 -9.34 -25.97
CA GLN A 234 3.34 -9.15 -27.36
C GLN A 234 3.25 -7.67 -27.79
N ARG A 235 2.95 -6.73 -26.87
CA ARG A 235 2.60 -5.33 -27.24
C ARG A 235 3.60 -4.26 -26.83
N GLY A 236 4.80 -4.60 -26.36
CA GLY A 236 5.88 -3.64 -26.07
C GLY A 236 5.64 -2.73 -24.84
N THR A 237 4.40 -2.38 -24.49
CA THR A 237 3.95 -2.02 -23.13
C THR A 237 2.41 -1.87 -23.12
N ILE A 238 1.69 -2.83 -22.51
CA ILE A 238 0.23 -2.73 -22.30
C ILE A 238 -0.17 -1.42 -21.58
N SER A 239 0.77 -0.78 -20.88
CA SER A 239 0.61 0.53 -20.26
C SER A 239 0.41 1.71 -21.23
N GLN A 240 0.43 1.47 -22.55
CA GLN A 240 0.00 2.45 -23.55
C GLN A 240 -1.53 2.48 -23.73
N LEU A 241 -2.22 1.42 -23.32
CA LEU A 241 -3.69 1.37 -23.30
C LEU A 241 -4.23 2.12 -22.09
N SER A 242 -5.49 2.53 -22.15
CA SER A 242 -6.22 2.85 -20.92
C SER A 242 -6.36 1.60 -20.05
N VAL A 243 -6.52 1.79 -18.74
CA VAL A 243 -6.70 0.65 -17.82
C VAL A 243 -7.98 -0.14 -18.16
N ASP A 244 -9.02 0.52 -18.68
CA ASP A 244 -10.28 -0.14 -19.12
C ASP A 244 -10.09 -1.00 -20.38
N GLU A 245 -9.27 -0.55 -21.34
CA GLU A 245 -8.92 -1.35 -22.52
C GLU A 245 -8.04 -2.53 -22.13
N ALA A 246 -6.99 -2.28 -21.35
CA ALA A 246 -6.10 -3.32 -20.86
C ALA A 246 -6.87 -4.39 -20.07
N TRP A 247 -7.79 -3.98 -19.19
CA TRP A 247 -8.61 -4.89 -18.41
C TRP A 247 -9.50 -5.79 -19.29
N ARG A 248 -10.17 -5.22 -20.29
CA ARG A 248 -10.99 -6.00 -21.24
C ARG A 248 -10.16 -7.01 -22.02
N GLU A 249 -8.97 -6.62 -22.48
CA GLU A 249 -8.06 -7.55 -23.16
C GLU A 249 -7.58 -8.68 -22.24
N ILE A 250 -7.24 -8.36 -20.98
CA ILE A 250 -6.83 -9.35 -19.98
C ILE A 250 -7.96 -10.36 -19.73
N GLN A 251 -9.19 -9.90 -19.53
CA GLN A 251 -10.34 -10.78 -19.31
C GLN A 251 -10.56 -11.73 -20.49
N TYR A 252 -10.57 -11.19 -21.71
CA TYR A 252 -10.70 -12.00 -22.93
C TYR A 252 -9.60 -13.07 -23.05
N CYS A 253 -8.35 -12.71 -22.79
CA CYS A 253 -7.24 -13.65 -22.83
C CYS A 253 -7.30 -14.69 -21.69
N ALA A 254 -7.71 -14.29 -20.48
CA ALA A 254 -7.81 -15.19 -19.34
C ALA A 254 -8.91 -16.26 -19.54
N GLU A 255 -10.05 -15.87 -20.12
CA GLU A 255 -11.15 -16.77 -20.48
C GLU A 255 -10.72 -17.77 -21.56
N ALA A 256 -10.04 -17.29 -22.62
CA ALA A 256 -9.54 -18.16 -23.69
C ALA A 256 -8.52 -19.20 -23.20
N VAL A 257 -7.66 -18.84 -22.24
CA VAL A 257 -6.71 -19.77 -21.60
C VAL A 257 -7.45 -20.80 -20.72
N GLY A 258 -8.46 -20.35 -19.96
CA GLY A 258 -9.28 -21.23 -19.12
C GLY A 258 -10.03 -22.30 -19.92
N ASP A 259 -10.61 -21.93 -21.07
CA ASP A 259 -11.32 -22.84 -21.95
C ASP A 259 -10.39 -23.88 -22.61
N ALA A 260 -9.18 -23.47 -23.00
CA ALA A 260 -8.17 -24.37 -23.57
C ALA A 260 -7.69 -25.41 -22.56
N GLU A 261 -7.46 -25.02 -21.31
CA GLU A 261 -7.06 -25.95 -20.24
C GLU A 261 -8.20 -26.90 -19.86
N ALA A 262 -9.45 -26.43 -19.82
CA ALA A 262 -10.63 -27.25 -19.54
C ALA A 262 -10.91 -28.29 -20.64
N GLY A 263 -10.71 -27.90 -21.91
CA GLY A 263 -10.81 -28.82 -23.05
C GLY A 263 -9.75 -29.91 -23.02
N THR A 264 -8.54 -29.59 -22.60
CA THR A 264 -7.43 -30.55 -22.49
C THR A 264 -7.65 -31.58 -21.37
N ARG A 265 -8.19 -31.16 -20.22
CA ARG A 265 -8.53 -32.07 -19.10
C ARG A 265 -9.73 -33.00 -19.37
N ARG A 266 -10.61 -32.66 -20.33
CA ARG A 266 -11.71 -33.53 -20.76
C ARG A 266 -11.31 -34.55 -21.82
N ALA A 267 -10.15 -34.36 -22.45
CA ALA A 267 -9.61 -35.24 -23.49
C ALA A 267 -8.60 -36.28 -22.96
N THR A 268 -8.24 -36.21 -21.68
CA THR A 268 -7.39 -37.16 -20.94
C THR A 268 -8.21 -37.99 -19.97
#